data_AF-A0A1C6E4V7-F1
#
_entry.id   AF-A0A1C6E4V7-F1
#
_cell.length_a   1.000
_cell.length_b   1.000
_cell.length_c   1.000
_cell.angle_alpha   90.00
_cell.angle_beta   90.00
_cell.angle_gamma   90.00
#
_symmetry.space_group_name_H-M   'P 1'
#
loop_
_entity.id
_entity.type
_entity.pdbx_description
1 polymer ?
#
loop_
_entity_poly.entity_id
_entity_poly.type
_entity_poly.pdbx_seq_one_letter_code
_entity_poly.pdbx_strand_id
1 'polypeptide(L)' 'MVFLPKKKYADKPAMIVELKWDGTADTALRQIRDKHCTEALKDYKGNIFCVGITYDRGSKKHTCRIETETM' A
#
# COMPACT_ATOMS: atom_id res chain seq x y z
N MET A 1 1.60 -6.39 2.33
CA MET A 1 2.94 -6.65 1.75
C MET A 1 3.74 -5.35 1.70
N VAL A 2 5.07 -5.37 1.85
CA VAL A 2 5.92 -4.17 1.82
C VAL A 2 7.02 -4.33 0.76
N PHE A 3 7.24 -3.29 -0.04
CA PHE A 3 8.25 -3.23 -1.09
C PHE A 3 9.14 -2.01 -0.87
N LEU A 4 10.43 -2.25 -0.68
CA LEU A 4 11.43 -1.20 -0.53
C LEU A 4 12.20 -1.03 -1.85
N PRO A 5 12.51 0.22 -2.26
CA PRO A 5 13.38 0.45 -3.39
C PRO A 5 14.79 -0.10 -3.12
N LYS A 6 15.47 -0.57 -4.17
CA LYS A 6 16.89 -0.91 -4.06
C LYS A 6 17.70 0.35 -3.77
N LYS A 7 18.82 0.24 -3.04
CA LYS A 7 19.69 1.38 -2.67
C LYS A 7 20.05 2.33 -3.82
N LYS A 8 20.30 1.78 -5.02
CA LYS A 8 20.58 2.57 -6.24
C LYS A 8 19.40 3.38 -6.80
N TYR A 9 18.20 3.22 -6.23
CA TYR A 9 16.96 3.90 -6.60
C TYR A 9 16.27 4.44 -5.34
N ALA A 10 17.05 4.95 -4.38
CA ALA A 10 16.54 5.44 -3.09
C ALA A 10 15.56 6.63 -3.23
N ASP A 11 15.56 7.28 -4.39
CA ASP A 11 14.63 8.34 -4.80
C ASP A 11 13.22 7.81 -5.12
N LYS A 12 13.06 6.51 -5.38
CA LYS A 12 11.76 5.90 -5.64
C LYS A 12 11.01 5.63 -4.33
N PRO A 13 9.67 5.76 -4.33
CA PRO A 13 8.87 5.54 -3.14
C PRO A 13 8.88 4.06 -2.72
N ALA A 14 8.80 3.83 -1.42
CA ALA A 14 8.42 2.52 -0.90
C ALA A 14 6.93 2.29 -1.15
N MET A 15 6.51 1.01 -1.20
CA MET A 15 5.11 0.67 -1.41
C MET A 15 4.62 -0.30 -0.34
N ILE A 16 3.42 -0.05 0.16
CA ILE A 16 2.66 -1.00 0.98
C ILE A 16 1.46 -1.42 0.18
N VAL A 17 1.32 -2.71 -0.08
CA VAL A 17 0.24 -3.26 -0.88
C VAL A 17 -0.62 -4.17 -0.02
N GLU A 18 -1.92 -3.90 0.04
CA GLU A 18 -2.92 -4.75 0.68
C GLU A 18 -3.95 -5.21 -0.35
N LEU A 19 -4.22 -6.50 -0.36
CA LEU A 19 -5.18 -7.13 -1.27
C LEU A 19 -6.47 -7.46 -0.52
N LYS A 20 -7.62 -7.20 -1.14
CA LYS A 20 -8.92 -7.66 -0.64
C LYS A 20 -9.69 -8.45 -1.68
N TRP A 21 -10.30 -9.51 -1.21
CA TRP A 21 -11.32 -10.26 -1.93
C TRP A 21 -12.69 -9.84 -1.39
N ASP A 22 -13.58 -9.37 -2.25
CA ASP A 22 -14.95 -8.98 -1.90
C ASP A 22 -15.03 -7.86 -0.84
N GLY A 23 -14.14 -6.87 -0.95
CA GLY A 23 -14.06 -5.71 -0.06
C GLY A 23 -13.64 -4.45 -0.81
N THR A 24 -13.54 -3.31 -0.10
CA THR A 24 -13.25 -2.00 -0.73
C THR A 24 -11.78 -1.62 -0.64
N ALA A 25 -11.31 -0.84 -1.62
CA ALA A 25 -9.95 -0.30 -1.61
C ALA A 25 -9.69 0.60 -0.39
N ASP A 26 -10.72 1.32 0.08
CA ASP A 26 -10.64 2.13 1.29
C ASP A 26 -10.42 1.28 2.55
N THR A 27 -11.03 0.09 2.62
CA THR A 27 -10.79 -0.85 3.71
C THR A 27 -9.35 -1.36 3.69
N ALA A 28 -8.81 -1.62 2.49
CA ALA A 28 -7.41 -2.01 2.33
C ALA A 28 -6.47 -0.89 2.79
N LEU A 29 -6.73 0.37 2.40
CA LEU A 29 -5.93 1.54 2.79
C LEU A 29 -6.02 1.84 4.29
N ARG A 30 -7.21 1.73 4.88
CA ARG A 30 -7.36 1.85 6.34
C ARG A 30 -6.56 0.77 7.06
N GLN A 31 -6.61 -0.48 6.59
CA GLN A 31 -5.80 -1.54 7.19
C GLN A 31 -4.29 -1.28 7.05
N ILE A 32 -3.85 -0.69 5.94
CA ILE A 32 -2.47 -0.26 5.78
C ILE A 32 -2.09 0.76 6.86
N ARG A 33 -2.91 1.78 7.10
CA ARG A 33 -2.65 2.78 8.17
C ARG A 33 -2.68 2.16 9.56
N ASP A 34 -3.66 1.31 9.84
CA ASP A 34 -3.87 0.71 11.17
C ASP A 34 -2.77 -0.32 11.53
N LYS A 35 -2.20 -1.03 10.54
CA LYS A 35 -1.26 -2.15 10.78
C LYS A 35 0.17 -1.90 10.30
N HIS A 36 0.40 -0.92 9.44
CA HIS A 36 1.69 -0.75 8.74
C HIS A 36 2.44 0.55 9.04
N CYS A 37 2.22 1.14 10.21
CA CYS A 37 3.35 1.68 11.00
C CYS A 37 4.29 0.53 11.43
N THR A 38 4.77 -0.27 10.47
CA THR A 38 5.67 -1.39 10.69
C THR A 38 7.08 -0.89 10.89
N GLU A 39 7.89 -1.63 11.64
CA GLU A 39 9.31 -1.31 11.87
C GLU A 39 10.09 -1.16 10.57
N ALA A 40 9.72 -1.90 9.51
CA ALA A 40 10.34 -1.83 8.19
C ALA A 40 10.25 -0.45 7.51
N LEU A 41 9.34 0.41 7.95
CA LEU A 41 9.14 1.76 7.40
C LEU A 41 9.55 2.87 8.37
N LYS A 42 9.82 2.58 9.65
CA LYS A 42 10.25 3.57 10.65
C LYS A 42 11.50 4.34 10.20
N ASP A 43 12.42 3.64 9.53
CA ASP A 43 13.69 4.20 9.07
C ASP A 43 13.62 4.73 7.63
N TYR A 44 12.51 4.53 6.91
CA TYR A 44 12.34 5.04 5.56
C TYR A 44 11.81 6.48 5.61
N LYS A 45 12.61 7.43 5.12
CA LYS A 45 12.32 8.87 5.13
C LYS A 45 11.78 9.42 3.80
N GLY A 46 11.48 8.53 2.85
CA GLY A 46 10.95 8.91 1.55
C GLY A 46 9.43 8.80 1.48
N ASN A 47 8.86 9.15 0.33
CA ASN A 47 7.42 9.00 0.07
C ASN A 47 7.02 7.52 0.09
N ILE A 48 5.88 7.23 0.70
CA ILE A 48 5.32 5.88 0.73
C ILE A 48 4.03 5.87 -0.08
N PHE A 49 3.89 4.87 -0.96
CA PHE A 49 2.63 4.59 -1.63
C PHE A 49 1.85 3.52 -0.87
N CYS A 50 0.68 3.89 -0.40
CA CYS A 50 -0.33 2.99 0.14
C CYS A 50 -1.21 2.52 -1.01
N VAL A 51 -1.20 1.22 -1.30
CA VAL A 51 -1.86 0.63 -2.46
C VAL A 51 -2.90 -0.39 -2.00
N GLY A 52 -4.17 -0.04 -2.18
CA GLY A 52 -5.29 -0.95 -1.95
C GLY A 52 -5.77 -1.55 -3.28
N ILE A 53 -5.66 -2.87 -3.44
CA ILE A 53 -6.18 -3.59 -4.61
C ILE A 53 -7.30 -4.51 -4.16
N THR A 54 -8.42 -4.45 -4.86
CA THR A 54 -9.61 -5.23 -4.54
C THR A 54 -10.15 -5.94 -5.76
N TYR A 55 -10.69 -7.13 -5.54
CA TYR A 55 -11.45 -7.87 -6.52
C TYR A 55 -12.89 -8.01 -6.06
N ASP A 56 -13.82 -7.54 -6.88
CA ASP A 56 -15.26 -7.69 -6.65
C ASP A 56 -15.77 -8.96 -7.33
N ARG A 57 -16.36 -9.89 -6.56
CA ARG A 57 -16.72 -11.22 -7.09
C ARG A 57 -17.94 -11.16 -8.00
N GLY A 58 -18.84 -10.19 -7.80
CA GLY A 58 -20.06 -10.04 -8.59
C GLY A 58 -19.77 -9.53 -9.99
N SER A 59 -19.11 -8.38 -10.09
CA SER A 59 -18.72 -7.72 -11.34
C SER A 59 -17.47 -8.30 -11.97
N LYS A 60 -16.68 -9.11 -11.24
CA LYS A 60 -15.38 -9.65 -11.67
C LYS A 60 -14.31 -8.59 -11.94
N LYS A 61 -14.52 -7.36 -11.45
CA LYS A 61 -13.62 -6.22 -11.68
C LYS A 61 -12.57 -6.12 -10.59
N HIS A 62 -11.38 -5.67 -10.99
CA HIS A 62 -10.34 -5.25 -10.08
C HIS A 62 -10.39 -3.72 -9.93
N THR A 63 -10.26 -3.23 -8.71
CA THR A 63 -10.11 -1.80 -8.42
C THR A 63 -8.83 -1.58 -7.64
N CYS A 64 -8.05 -0.58 -8.06
CA CYS A 64 -6.82 -0.16 -7.42
C CYS A 64 -6.95 1.30 -6.99
N ARG A 65 -6.59 1.59 -5.73
CA ARG A 65 -6.46 2.96 -5.22
C ARG A 65 -5.07 3.12 -4.64
N ILE A 66 -4.42 4.23 -5.00
CA ILE A 66 -3.08 4.58 -4.57
C ILE A 66 -3.16 5.91 -3.84
N GLU A 67 -2.62 5.96 -2.63
CA GLU A 67 -2.47 7.18 -1.84
C GLU A 67 -0.99 7.37 -1.49
N THR A 68 -0.56 8.63 -1.40
CA THR A 68 0.80 8.98 -0.99
C THR A 68 0.77 9.44 0.46
N GLU A 69 1.67 8.90 1.28
CA GLU A 69 1.89 9.29 2.66
C GLU A 69 3.35 9.72 2.85
N THR A 70 3.56 10.74 3.68
CA THR A 70 4.88 11.16 4.17
C THR A 70 4.95 10.85 5.66
N MET A 71 5.93 10.04 6.07
CA MET A 71 6.24 9.73 7.47
C MET A 71 7.32 10.64 8.04
#